data_AF-A0A2W6DJ44-F1
#
_entry.id   AF-A0A2W6DJ44-F1
#
_cell.length_a   1.000
_cell.length_b   1.000
_cell.length_c   1.000
_cell.angle_alpha   90.00
_cell.angle_beta   90.00
_cell.angle_gamma   90.00
#
_symmetry.space_group_name_H-M   'P 1'
#
loop_
_entity.id
_entity.type
_entity.pdbx_description
1 polymer ?
#
loop_
_entity_poly.entity_id
_entity_poly.type
_entity_poly.pdbx_seq_one_letter_code
_entity_poly.pdbx_strand_id
1 'polypeptide(L)'
;NTTNPTLMWKAGLTDYADFALRLLERIPEHPISFEVFADDEADMRRQALMIAQWGKNVYVKIPVTTTEGVSMAPLVRELSEDGVKVNVTALMTPAQTEVV
;
A
#
# COMPACT_ATOMS: atom_id res chain seq x y z
N ASN A 1 -11.66 -3.43 -5.07
CA ASN A 1 -10.94 -2.65 -6.11
C ASN A 1 -9.56 -2.28 -5.61
N THR A 2 -8.53 -2.46 -6.43
CA THR A 2 -7.15 -2.10 -6.09
C THR A 2 -6.85 -0.69 -6.57
N THR A 3 -6.35 0.18 -5.69
CA THR A 3 -5.82 1.48 -6.12
C THR A 3 -4.36 1.28 -6.57
N ASN A 4 -3.98 1.85 -7.71
CA ASN A 4 -2.60 1.88 -8.20
C ASN A 4 -2.12 3.35 -8.14
N PRO A 5 -1.25 3.70 -7.19
CA PRO A 5 -0.85 5.09 -6.99
C PRO A 5 -0.09 5.72 -8.15
N THR A 6 0.63 4.92 -8.94
CA THR A 6 1.42 5.39 -10.09
C THR A 6 0.54 5.96 -11.19
N LEU A 7 -0.69 5.44 -11.34
CA LEU A 7 -1.72 6.03 -12.20
C LEU A 7 -2.28 7.34 -11.61
N MET A 8 -2.38 7.45 -10.29
CA MET A 8 -2.97 8.63 -9.62
C MET A 8 -2.05 9.85 -9.66
N TRP A 9 -0.73 9.66 -9.50
CA TRP A 9 0.24 10.74 -9.68
C TRP A 9 0.29 11.24 -11.13
N LYS A 10 0.24 10.32 -12.11
CA LYS A 10 0.09 10.70 -13.53
C LYS A 10 -1.23 11.45 -13.82
N ALA A 11 -2.25 11.25 -12.97
CA ALA A 11 -3.52 11.95 -13.04
C ALA A 11 -3.55 13.28 -12.24
N GLY A 12 -2.43 13.69 -11.62
CA GLY A 12 -2.31 14.99 -10.93
C GLY A 12 -2.88 15.06 -9.52
N LEU A 13 -3.11 13.92 -8.86
CA LEU A 13 -3.55 13.87 -7.46
C LEU A 13 -2.42 14.26 -6.51
N THR A 14 -2.52 15.44 -5.91
CA THR A 14 -1.55 15.96 -4.91
C THR A 14 -1.92 15.62 -3.47
N ASP A 15 -3.17 15.23 -3.19
CA ASP A 15 -3.65 14.82 -1.86
C ASP A 15 -4.23 13.40 -1.91
N TYR A 16 -3.35 12.42 -1.69
CA TYR A 16 -3.72 11.00 -1.69
C TYR A 16 -4.64 10.64 -0.51
N ALA A 17 -4.47 11.31 0.64
CA ALA A 17 -5.27 11.05 1.83
C ALA A 17 -6.71 11.53 1.63
N ASP A 18 -6.90 12.77 1.14
CA ASP A 18 -8.24 13.29 0.82
C ASP A 18 -8.95 12.38 -0.19
N PHE A 19 -8.26 11.97 -1.26
CA PHE A 19 -8.81 11.03 -2.23
C PHE A 19 -9.23 9.70 -1.60
N ALA A 20 -8.35 9.10 -0.79
CA ALA A 20 -8.62 7.82 -0.14
C ALA A 20 -9.85 7.92 0.78
N LEU A 21 -9.95 8.99 1.57
CA LEU A 21 -11.10 9.25 2.44
C LEU A 21 -12.40 9.42 1.64
N ARG A 22 -12.38 10.25 0.58
CA ARG A 22 -13.54 10.44 -0.31
C ARG A 22 -13.94 9.18 -1.08
N LEU A 23 -13.01 8.26 -1.31
CA LEU A 23 -13.29 6.95 -1.89
C LEU A 23 -13.95 6.03 -0.85
N LEU A 24 -13.45 6.02 0.38
CA LEU A 24 -14.00 5.23 1.49
C LEU A 24 -15.43 5.65 1.83
N GLU A 25 -15.75 6.95 1.76
CA GLU A 25 -17.13 7.44 1.89
C GLU A 25 -18.11 6.84 0.86
N ARG A 26 -17.62 6.55 -0.35
CA ARG A 26 -18.42 6.00 -1.44
C ARG A 26 -18.51 4.47 -1.41
N ILE A 27 -17.55 3.82 -0.76
CA ILE A 27 -17.42 2.36 -0.74
C ILE A 27 -17.18 1.90 0.71
N PRO A 28 -18.20 1.95 1.59
CA PRO A 28 -18.04 1.62 3.00
C PRO A 28 -17.90 0.11 3.28
N GLU A 29 -18.53 -0.73 2.44
CA GLU A 29 -18.70 -2.16 2.73
C GLU A 29 -17.58 -3.04 2.14
N HIS A 30 -16.93 -2.60 1.06
CA HIS A 30 -16.00 -3.44 0.32
C HIS A 30 -14.55 -3.17 0.71
N PRO A 31 -13.69 -4.21 0.78
CA PRO A 31 -12.25 -4.03 0.98
C PRO A 31 -11.61 -3.11 -0.08
N ILE A 32 -10.83 -2.13 0.38
CA ILE A 32 -10.04 -1.24 -0.47
C ILE A 32 -8.59 -1.33 -0.05
N SER A 33 -7.72 -1.61 -1.03
CA SER A 33 -6.28 -1.66 -0.81
C SER A 33 -5.61 -0.35 -1.22
N PHE A 34 -4.88 0.26 -0.30
CA PHE A 34 -4.01 1.43 -0.51
C PHE A 34 -2.56 1.02 -0.30
N GLU A 35 -1.62 1.67 -0.97
CA GLU A 35 -0.22 1.22 -1.05
C GLU A 35 0.73 2.23 -0.40
N VAL A 36 1.74 1.70 0.29
CA VAL A 36 2.84 2.52 0.81
C VAL A 36 3.77 2.92 -0.33
N PHE A 37 4.36 4.10 -0.22
CA PHE A 37 5.28 4.66 -1.21
C PHE A 37 6.73 4.68 -0.73
N ALA A 38 6.93 4.52 0.58
CA ALA A 38 8.27 4.46 1.14
C ALA A 38 9.00 3.21 0.66
N ASP A 39 10.33 3.32 0.61
CA ASP A 39 11.21 2.23 0.22
C ASP A 39 12.09 1.72 1.38
N ASP A 40 12.13 2.45 2.50
CA ASP A 40 12.71 1.97 3.76
C ASP A 40 11.63 1.47 4.72
N GLU A 41 12.03 0.52 5.57
CA GLU A 41 11.14 -0.16 6.51
C GLU A 41 10.44 0.80 7.50
N ALA A 42 11.16 1.81 7.98
CA ALA A 42 10.67 2.72 9.00
C ALA A 42 9.55 3.62 8.47
N ASP A 43 9.74 4.21 7.29
CA ASP A 43 8.70 5.01 6.65
C ASP A 43 7.57 4.14 6.09
N MET A 44 7.84 2.92 5.61
CA MET A 44 6.78 1.98 5.23
C MET A 44 5.88 1.66 6.41
N ARG A 45 6.46 1.38 7.58
CA ARG A 45 5.73 1.16 8.83
C ARG A 45 4.85 2.35 9.20
N ARG A 46 5.42 3.57 9.17
CA ARG A 46 4.69 4.80 9.50
C ARG A 46 3.51 5.03 8.55
N GLN A 47 3.72 4.86 7.25
CA GLN A 47 2.67 5.00 6.25
C GLN A 47 1.59 3.91 6.40
N ALA A 48 1.99 2.67 6.66
CA ALA A 48 1.06 1.56 6.85
C ALA A 48 0.11 1.81 8.03
N LEU A 49 0.65 2.22 9.17
CA LEU A 49 -0.14 2.55 10.36
C LEU A 49 -1.08 3.74 10.12
N MET A 50 -0.64 4.74 9.38
CA MET A 50 -1.49 5.88 9.01
C MET A 50 -2.64 5.45 8.09
N ILE A 51 -2.35 4.67 7.03
CA ILE A 51 -3.33 4.19 6.06
C ILE A 51 -4.37 3.30 6.76
N ALA A 52 -3.92 2.42 7.66
CA ALA A 52 -4.80 1.50 8.39
C ALA A 52 -5.87 2.22 9.24
N GLN A 53 -5.62 3.47 9.64
CA GLN A 53 -6.56 4.28 10.42
C GLN A 53 -7.72 4.85 9.59
N TRP A 54 -7.63 4.83 8.26
CA TRP A 54 -8.64 5.46 7.40
C TRP A 54 -9.99 4.71 7.38
N GLY A 55 -10.03 3.43 7.72
CA GLY A 55 -11.29 2.69 7.78
C GLY A 55 -11.14 1.20 8.06
N LYS A 56 -12.22 0.57 8.53
CA LYS A 56 -12.25 -0.87 8.87
C LYS A 56 -12.14 -1.78 7.65
N ASN A 57 -12.49 -1.29 6.47
CA ASN A 57 -12.39 -1.98 5.18
C ASN A 57 -11.06 -1.67 4.45
N VAL A 58 -10.14 -0.97 5.09
CA VAL A 58 -8.84 -0.63 4.50
C VAL A 58 -7.85 -1.79 4.65
N TYR A 59 -7.16 -2.08 3.55
CA TYR A 59 -6.03 -2.96 3.48
C TYR A 59 -4.80 -2.17 3.05
N VAL A 60 -3.67 -2.42 3.69
CA VAL A 60 -2.39 -1.79 3.33
C VAL A 60 -1.61 -2.74 2.43
N LYS A 61 -1.26 -2.30 1.23
CA LYS A 61 -0.35 -3.01 0.35
C LYS A 61 1.08 -2.71 0.76
N ILE A 62 1.82 -3.77 1.07
CA ILE A 62 3.24 -3.72 1.40
C ILE A 62 3.98 -4.54 0.34
N PRO A 63 5.03 -3.99 -0.29
CA PRO A 63 5.85 -4.77 -1.20
C PRO A 63 6.57 -5.89 -0.45
N VAL A 64 6.79 -7.04 -1.10
CA VAL A 64 7.51 -8.17 -0.49
C VAL A 64 8.98 -7.84 -0.20
N THR A 65 9.56 -6.95 -1.01
CA THR A 65 10.93 -6.46 -0.87
C THR A 65 11.01 -4.96 -1.15
N THR A 66 11.98 -4.26 -0.57
CA THR A 66 12.40 -2.92 -1.00
C THR A 66 13.01 -2.95 -2.41
N THR A 67 13.29 -1.79 -3.02
CA THR A 67 14.00 -1.74 -4.31
C THR A 67 15.43 -2.30 -4.22
N GLU A 68 16.03 -2.30 -3.04
CA GLU A 68 17.33 -2.91 -2.76
C GLU A 68 17.25 -4.43 -2.52
N GLY A 69 16.05 -5.02 -2.59
CA GLY A 69 15.84 -6.45 -2.41
C GLY A 69 15.76 -6.91 -0.94
N VAL A 70 15.65 -5.97 0.01
CA VAL A 70 15.49 -6.31 1.44
C VAL A 70 14.07 -6.82 1.68
N SER A 71 13.94 -7.99 2.30
CA SER A 71 12.64 -8.60 2.58
C SER A 71 11.85 -7.80 3.63
N MET A 72 10.60 -7.49 3.32
CA MET A 72 9.65 -6.82 4.23
C MET A 72 8.77 -7.82 5.01
N ALA A 73 9.08 -9.12 4.96
CA ALA A 73 8.36 -10.12 5.74
C ALA A 73 8.33 -9.82 7.26
N PRO A 74 9.39 -9.29 7.91
CA PRO A 74 9.34 -8.89 9.31
C PRO A 74 8.30 -7.80 9.56
N LEU A 75 8.29 -6.76 8.73
CA LEU A 75 7.34 -5.66 8.81
C LEU A 75 5.90 -6.13 8.58
N VAL A 76 5.67 -6.98 7.58
CA VAL A 76 4.34 -7.55 7.30
C VAL A 76 3.82 -8.33 8.51
N ARG A 77 4.69 -9.09 9.17
CA ARG A 77 4.33 -9.83 10.37
C ARG A 77 3.98 -8.89 11.52
N GLU A 78 4.82 -7.91 11.79
CA GLU A 78 4.58 -6.90 12.85
C GLU A 78 3.24 -6.20 12.64
N LEU A 79 2.98 -5.69 11.43
CA LEU A 79 1.74 -5.02 11.08
C LEU A 79 0.52 -5.94 11.25
N SER A 80 0.66 -7.22 10.88
CA SER A 80 -0.42 -8.20 11.06
C SER A 80 -0.70 -8.50 12.53
N GLU A 81 0.35 -8.58 13.36
CA GLU A 81 0.24 -8.75 14.82
C GLU A 81 -0.41 -7.51 15.47
N ASP A 82 -0.16 -6.31 14.93
CA ASP A 82 -0.82 -5.04 15.31
C ASP A 82 -2.26 -4.91 14.78
N GLY A 83 -2.78 -5.93 14.08
CA GLY A 83 -4.16 -5.96 13.56
C GLY A 83 -4.36 -5.16 12.26
N VAL A 84 -3.29 -4.72 11.61
CA VAL A 84 -3.36 -4.10 10.28
C VAL A 84 -3.67 -5.16 9.24
N LYS A 85 -4.69 -4.90 8.43
CA LYS A 85 -5.05 -5.76 7.30
C LYS A 85 -4.05 -5.52 6.17
N VAL A 86 -3.10 -6.42 5.98
CA VAL A 86 -2.05 -6.30 4.95
C VAL A 86 -2.36 -7.10 3.69
N ASN A 87 -1.93 -6.59 2.54
CA ASN A 87 -1.92 -7.28 1.26
C ASN A 87 -0.49 -7.26 0.71
N VAL A 88 0.19 -8.40 0.72
CA VAL A 88 1.57 -8.47 0.24
C VAL A 88 1.59 -8.50 -1.28
N THR A 89 2.32 -7.59 -1.91
CA THR A 89 2.46 -7.51 -3.36
C THR A 89 3.91 -7.71 -3.80
N ALA A 90 4.14 -8.37 -4.93
CA ALA A 90 5.47 -8.55 -5.48
C ALA A 90 5.85 -7.32 -6.32
N LEU A 91 6.83 -6.53 -5.88
CA LEU A 91 7.57 -5.65 -6.78
C LEU A 91 8.36 -6.56 -7.72
N MET A 92 7.77 -6.91 -8.87
CA MET A 92 8.58 -7.37 -9.99
C MET A 92 9.50 -6.20 -10.34
N THR A 93 10.81 -6.41 -10.22
CA THR A 93 11.79 -5.44 -10.69
C THR A 93 11.44 -5.06 -12.15
N PRO A 94 11.61 -3.79 -12.57
CA PRO A 94 11.29 -3.38 -13.95
C PRO A 94 11.97 -4.23 -15.04
N ALA A 95 13.05 -4.94 -14.66
CA ALA A 95 13.85 -5.82 -15.52
C ALA A 95 13.10 -7.04 -16.10
N GLN A 96 11.85 -7.31 -15.71
CA GLN A 96 11.11 -8.51 -16.14
C GLN A 96 9.84 -8.22 -16.96
N THR A 97 9.81 -7.08 -17.66
CA THR A 97 8.74 -6.76 -18.63
C THR A 97 9.12 -7.01 -20.10
N GLU A 98 10.33 -7.52 -20.39
CA GLU A 98 10.78 -7.91 -21.74
C GLU A 98 10.90 -9.44 -21.94
N VAL A 99 10.04 -10.28 -21.36
CA VAL A 99 9.86 -11.66 -21.87
C VAL A 99 8.44 -12.14 -21.60
N VAL A 100 7.46 -11.61 -22.34
CA VAL A 100 6.26 -12.36 -22.81
C VAL A 100 5.81 -11.79 -24.14
#